data_AF-A0A1B1ZVB9-F1
#
_entry.id   AF-A0A1B1ZVB9-F1
#
_cell.length_a   1.000
_cell.length_b   1.000
_cell.length_c   1.000
_cell.angle_alpha   90.00
_cell.angle_beta   90.00
_cell.angle_gamma   90.00
#
_symmetry.space_group_name_H-M   'P 1'
#
loop_
_entity.id
_entity.type
_entity.pdbx_description
1 polymer ?
#
loop_
_entity_poly.entity_id
_entity_poly.type
_entity_poly.pdbx_seq_one_letter_code
_entity_poly.pdbx_strand_id
1 'polypeptide(L)'
;MTSLPVLHEVLAAVLGIRGGRLCVLLWQRALPPAAGRWALPGGRLAGNEDVETSVRRQLAEKVDVREIAHVEQLSVFSDPARTPGPRTIATAFLGLVPSDADPALPADTAWHEIDALPVTAFDHAGIVDAARDRLRAKLSYTNLGFALAPAEFTISALREHYVAALGHEVAATNLQRVLTRRDLLVPTGETAAPGRAGGRPAAVFRFTERSLLVTDAFAALRPPLRPRPGGAP
;
A
#
# COMPACT_ATOMS: atom_id res chain seq x y z
N MET A 1 42.07 8.66 -1.36
CA MET A 1 41.10 7.70 -1.95
C MET A 1 39.77 8.43 -2.12
N THR A 2 39.43 8.82 -3.35
CA THR A 2 38.12 9.43 -3.65
C THR A 2 37.07 8.33 -3.61
N SER A 3 36.24 8.30 -2.56
CA SER A 3 35.07 7.42 -2.52
C SER A 3 34.16 7.75 -3.68
N LEU A 4 33.76 6.74 -4.47
CA LEU A 4 32.69 6.92 -5.46
C LEU A 4 31.42 7.45 -4.75
N PRO A 5 30.62 8.29 -5.42
CA PRO A 5 29.41 8.84 -4.82
C PRO A 5 28.41 7.72 -4.50
N VAL A 6 27.81 7.81 -3.32
CA VAL A 6 26.68 6.95 -2.94
C VAL A 6 25.45 7.41 -3.72
N LEU A 7 24.79 6.48 -4.40
CA LEU A 7 23.56 6.73 -5.12
C LEU A 7 22.38 6.55 -4.17
N HIS A 8 21.34 7.36 -4.37
CA HIS A 8 20.07 7.22 -3.66
C HIS A 8 18.96 6.99 -4.69
N GLU A 9 18.17 5.94 -4.45
CA GLU A 9 16.94 5.66 -5.18
C GLU A 9 15.73 5.67 -4.26
N VAL A 10 14.57 5.89 -4.87
CA VAL A 10 13.27 5.83 -4.21
C VAL A 10 12.47 4.73 -4.88
N LEU A 11 11.97 3.79 -4.08
CA LEU A 11 11.21 2.63 -4.52
C LEU A 11 9.83 2.60 -3.87
N ALA A 12 8.83 2.09 -4.56
CA ALA A 12 7.47 1.95 -4.04
C ALA A 12 6.96 0.52 -4.19
N ALA A 13 6.65 -0.14 -3.08
CA ALA A 13 5.84 -1.35 -3.06
C ALA A 13 4.36 -0.96 -3.09
N VAL A 14 3.76 -0.96 -4.28
CA VAL A 14 2.34 -0.64 -4.47
C VAL A 14 1.53 -1.91 -4.35
N LEU A 15 0.72 -2.02 -3.31
CA LEU A 15 -0.08 -3.20 -3.01
C LEU A 15 -1.56 -2.95 -3.29
N GLY A 16 -2.28 -4.01 -3.65
CA GLY A 16 -3.72 -3.98 -3.86
C GLY A 16 -4.32 -5.38 -3.79
N ILE A 17 -5.64 -5.45 -3.56
CA ILE A 17 -6.35 -6.73 -3.64
C ILE A 17 -6.86 -6.93 -5.07
N ARG A 18 -6.47 -8.04 -5.71
CA ARG A 18 -6.89 -8.42 -7.07
C ARG A 18 -7.28 -9.89 -7.08
N GLY A 19 -8.46 -10.21 -7.62
CA GLY A 19 -8.98 -11.59 -7.63
C GLY A 19 -9.03 -12.25 -6.24
N GLY A 20 -9.24 -11.47 -5.17
CA GLY A 20 -9.23 -11.97 -3.79
C GLY A 20 -7.84 -12.31 -3.22
N ARG A 21 -6.76 -11.88 -3.89
CA ARG A 21 -5.37 -12.08 -3.47
C ARG A 21 -4.68 -10.74 -3.23
N LEU A 22 -3.72 -10.71 -2.31
CA LEU A 22 -2.84 -9.56 -2.12
C LEU A 22 -1.76 -9.58 -3.20
N CYS A 23 -1.77 -8.56 -4.05
CA CYS A 23 -0.84 -8.40 -5.16
C CYS A 23 0.04 -7.17 -4.98
N VAL A 24 1.19 -7.18 -5.63
CA VAL A 24 2.10 -6.04 -5.79
C VAL A 24 2.21 -5.67 -7.26
N LEU A 25 2.25 -4.37 -7.54
CA LEU A 25 2.52 -3.87 -8.89
C LEU A 25 4.03 -3.89 -9.17
N LEU A 26 4.42 -4.59 -10.22
CA LEU A 26 5.81 -4.68 -10.68
C LEU A 26 5.91 -4.27 -12.14
N TRP A 27 7.11 -3.88 -12.54
CA TRP A 27 7.46 -3.61 -13.94
C TRP A 27 8.71 -4.36 -14.35
N GLN A 28 8.78 -4.75 -15.62
CA GLN A 28 9.91 -5.51 -16.17
C GLN A 28 11.03 -4.55 -16.57
N ARG A 29 12.22 -4.72 -15.98
CA ARG A 29 13.37 -3.85 -16.28
C ARG A 29 13.85 -4.04 -17.72
N ALA A 30 13.94 -2.96 -18.48
CA ALA A 30 14.50 -2.98 -19.83
C ALA A 30 16.04 -2.94 -19.87
N LEU A 31 16.70 -2.37 -18.85
CA LEU A 31 18.13 -2.07 -18.88
C LEU A 31 18.95 -2.88 -17.86
N PRO A 32 20.21 -3.23 -18.19
CA PRO A 32 21.13 -3.83 -17.23
C PRO A 32 21.50 -2.84 -16.10
N PRO A 33 21.86 -3.35 -14.91
CA PRO A 33 21.83 -4.75 -14.51
C PRO A 33 20.39 -5.27 -14.30
N ALA A 34 20.24 -6.61 -14.31
CA ALA A 34 18.95 -7.29 -14.11
C ALA A 34 17.87 -6.96 -15.17
N ALA A 35 18.26 -6.76 -16.43
CA ALA A 35 17.30 -6.67 -17.54
C ALA A 35 16.43 -7.94 -17.61
N GLY A 36 15.14 -7.78 -17.90
CA GLY A 36 14.15 -8.86 -17.93
C GLY A 36 13.62 -9.30 -16.56
N ARG A 37 14.23 -8.85 -15.44
CA ARG A 37 13.70 -9.09 -14.09
C ARG A 37 12.58 -8.11 -13.75
N TRP A 38 11.64 -8.54 -12.92
CA TRP A 38 10.59 -7.69 -12.38
C TRP A 38 11.12 -6.81 -11.25
N ALA A 39 10.69 -5.56 -11.18
CA ALA A 39 11.17 -4.61 -10.18
C ALA A 39 10.01 -3.82 -9.56
N LEU A 40 10.28 -3.18 -8.43
CA LEU A 40 9.38 -2.18 -7.89
C LEU A 40 9.42 -0.91 -8.77
N PRO A 41 8.29 -0.20 -8.92
CA PRO A 41 8.28 1.17 -9.39
C PRO A 41 9.24 2.04 -8.57
N GLY A 42 9.97 2.91 -9.25
CA GLY A 42 10.96 3.75 -8.63
C GLY A 42 12.08 4.17 -9.57
N GLY A 43 13.02 4.92 -9.00
CA GLY A 43 14.14 5.50 -9.73
C GLY A 43 15.05 6.34 -8.85
N ARG A 44 16.03 7.00 -9.47
CA ARG A 44 17.01 7.84 -8.77
C ARG A 44 16.36 9.07 -8.17
N LEU A 45 16.77 9.41 -6.96
CA LEU A 45 16.43 10.69 -6.33
C LEU A 45 17.15 11.82 -7.08
N ALA A 46 16.40 12.80 -7.56
CA ALA A 46 16.99 13.99 -8.20
C ALA A 46 17.62 14.92 -7.16
N GLY A 47 18.60 15.72 -7.56
CA GLY A 47 19.31 16.65 -6.65
C GLY A 47 18.47 17.85 -6.18
N ASN A 48 17.26 18.03 -6.70
CA ASN A 48 16.36 19.15 -6.45
C ASN A 48 14.99 18.72 -5.91
N GLU A 49 14.85 17.48 -5.42
CA GLU A 49 13.61 16.95 -4.85
C GLU A 49 13.90 16.19 -3.54
N ASP A 50 12.91 16.11 -2.65
CA ASP A 50 12.95 15.20 -1.51
C ASP A 50 12.39 13.81 -1.85
N VAL A 51 12.51 12.85 -0.94
CA VAL A 51 12.09 11.46 -1.17
C VAL A 51 10.57 11.33 -1.33
N GLU A 52 9.77 12.20 -0.69
CA GLU A 52 8.31 12.19 -0.79
C GLU A 52 7.85 12.73 -2.16
N THR A 53 8.50 13.78 -2.64
CA THR A 53 8.29 14.34 -3.98
C THR A 53 8.71 13.32 -5.04
N SER A 54 9.86 12.68 -4.84
CA SER A 54 10.37 11.66 -5.75
C SER A 54 9.44 10.47 -5.88
N VAL A 55 8.94 9.89 -4.77
CA VAL A 55 8.01 8.75 -4.86
C VAL A 55 6.72 9.13 -5.59
N ARG A 56 6.17 10.32 -5.34
CA ARG A 56 4.96 10.79 -6.04
C ARG A 56 5.19 10.94 -7.54
N ARG A 57 6.34 11.48 -7.94
CA ARG A 57 6.73 11.59 -9.35
C ARG A 57 6.93 10.21 -10.00
N GLN A 58 7.67 9.32 -9.35
CA GLN A 58 7.92 7.95 -9.84
C GLN A 58 6.64 7.14 -9.96
N LEU A 59 5.71 7.32 -9.02
CA LEU A 59 4.38 6.73 -9.12
C LEU A 59 3.62 7.37 -10.27
N ALA A 60 3.54 8.70 -10.40
CA ALA A 60 2.80 9.37 -11.49
C ALA A 60 3.26 8.98 -12.89
N GLU A 61 4.54 8.67 -13.07
CA GLU A 61 5.10 8.20 -14.34
C GLU A 61 4.63 6.79 -14.73
N LYS A 62 4.27 5.93 -13.75
CA LYS A 62 4.10 4.48 -13.95
C LYS A 62 2.78 3.91 -13.44
N VAL A 63 2.11 4.66 -12.58
CA VAL A 63 0.88 4.32 -11.87
C VAL A 63 0.04 5.59 -11.86
N ASP A 64 -1.24 5.50 -12.19
CA ASP A 64 -2.10 6.66 -12.01
C ASP A 64 -2.19 7.00 -10.51
N VAL A 65 -1.52 8.09 -10.10
CA VAL A 65 -1.46 8.52 -8.69
C VAL A 65 -2.84 8.80 -8.13
N ARG A 66 -3.84 9.10 -8.97
CA ARG A 66 -5.23 9.31 -8.55
C ARG A 66 -5.85 8.07 -7.91
N GLU A 67 -5.31 6.89 -8.22
CA GLU A 67 -5.83 5.61 -7.74
C GLU A 67 -5.12 5.13 -6.47
N ILE A 68 -4.08 5.82 -6.01
CA ILE A 68 -3.38 5.46 -4.79
C ILE A 68 -4.08 6.13 -3.60
N ALA A 69 -4.71 5.32 -2.76
CA ALA A 69 -5.47 5.79 -1.59
C ALA A 69 -4.58 6.07 -0.37
N HIS A 70 -3.38 5.48 -0.31
CA HIS A 70 -2.45 5.69 0.80
C HIS A 70 -1.00 5.52 0.34
N VAL A 71 -0.11 6.38 0.82
CA VAL A 71 1.35 6.25 0.65
C VAL A 71 2.04 6.58 1.97
N GLU A 72 2.98 5.75 2.38
CA GLU A 72 3.83 6.02 3.53
C GLU A 72 5.26 5.50 3.35
N GLN A 73 6.22 6.10 4.04
CA GLN A 73 7.58 5.58 4.06
C GLN A 73 7.62 4.22 4.76
N LEU A 74 8.25 3.26 4.10
CA LEU A 74 8.41 1.90 4.59
C LEU A 74 9.70 1.77 5.42
N SER A 75 10.85 1.86 4.78
CA SER A 75 12.16 1.69 5.40
C SER A 75 13.27 2.24 4.49
N VAL A 76 14.50 2.26 4.99
CA VAL A 76 15.70 2.49 4.20
C VAL A 76 16.43 1.16 4.04
N PHE A 77 16.72 0.80 2.80
CA PHE A 77 17.49 -0.38 2.42
C PHE A 77 18.88 0.05 1.99
N SER A 78 19.88 -0.29 2.79
CA SER A 78 21.23 0.27 2.67
C SER A 78 22.33 -0.78 2.66
N ASP A 79 22.00 -2.07 2.49
CA ASP A 79 23.01 -3.13 2.38
C ASP A 79 24.03 -2.79 1.26
N PRO A 80 25.35 -2.80 1.54
CA PRO A 80 26.38 -2.50 0.55
C PRO A 80 26.31 -3.32 -0.74
N ALA A 81 25.77 -4.54 -0.67
CA ALA A 81 25.70 -5.52 -1.76
C ALA A 81 24.30 -5.60 -2.40
N ARG A 82 23.33 -4.76 -2.00
CA ARG A 82 21.95 -4.85 -2.51
C ARG A 82 21.85 -4.76 -4.04
N THR A 83 22.69 -3.93 -4.64
CA THR A 83 22.77 -3.74 -6.08
C THR A 83 24.22 -3.90 -6.54
N PRO A 84 24.48 -4.54 -7.69
CA PRO A 84 25.81 -4.53 -8.28
C PRO A 84 26.18 -3.11 -8.74
N GLY A 85 27.48 -2.78 -8.67
CA GLY A 85 28.00 -1.49 -9.11
C GLY A 85 28.19 -0.48 -7.97
N PRO A 86 27.93 0.82 -8.19
CA PRO A 86 28.13 1.83 -7.16
C PRO A 86 27.25 1.59 -5.93
N ARG A 87 27.75 1.98 -4.75
CA ARG A 87 26.98 1.90 -3.50
C ARG A 87 25.66 2.65 -3.68
N THR A 88 24.55 1.94 -3.51
CA THR A 88 23.20 2.49 -3.65
C THR A 88 22.40 2.26 -2.36
N ILE A 89 21.71 3.30 -1.91
CA ILE A 89 20.74 3.25 -0.81
C ILE A 89 19.35 3.46 -1.43
N ALA A 90 18.35 2.71 -0.97
CA ALA A 90 16.96 2.91 -1.35
C ALA A 90 16.13 3.40 -0.16
N THR A 91 15.36 4.48 -0.35
CA THR A 91 14.23 4.76 0.53
C THR A 91 12.98 4.12 -0.09
N ALA A 92 12.40 3.15 0.60
CA ALA A 92 11.22 2.45 0.13
C ALA A 92 9.94 3.05 0.73
N PHE A 93 8.86 3.00 -0.04
CA PHE A 93 7.52 3.41 0.34
C PHE A 93 6.54 2.25 0.16
N LEU A 94 5.50 2.22 1.00
CA LEU A 94 4.31 1.41 0.83
C LEU A 94 3.23 2.28 0.18
N GLY A 95 2.73 1.87 -0.99
CA GLY A 95 1.54 2.44 -1.62
C GLY A 95 0.38 1.44 -1.54
N LEU A 96 -0.85 1.91 -1.34
CA LEU A 96 -2.05 1.08 -1.37
C LEU A 96 -3.05 1.61 -2.38
N VAL A 97 -3.57 0.70 -3.20
CA VAL A 97 -4.57 0.98 -4.23
C VAL A 97 -5.86 0.24 -3.88
N PRO A 98 -7.03 0.91 -3.92
CA PRO A 98 -8.32 0.26 -3.72
C PRO A 98 -8.54 -0.92 -4.69
N SER A 99 -9.38 -1.87 -4.28
CA SER A 99 -9.70 -3.04 -5.09
C SER A 99 -10.50 -2.73 -6.35
N ASP A 100 -11.29 -1.66 -6.32
CA ASP A 100 -12.15 -1.17 -7.40
C ASP A 100 -11.44 -0.18 -8.34
N ALA A 101 -10.17 0.12 -8.06
CA ALA A 101 -9.33 0.93 -8.93
C ALA A 101 -8.72 0.07 -10.05
N ASP A 102 -8.80 0.54 -11.29
CA ASP A 102 -8.35 -0.15 -12.49
C ASP A 102 -7.39 0.73 -13.30
N PRO A 103 -6.13 0.88 -12.84
CA PRO A 103 -5.21 1.81 -13.45
C PRO A 103 -4.77 1.27 -14.81
N ALA A 104 -4.72 2.13 -15.82
CA ALA A 104 -4.19 1.75 -17.12
C ALA A 104 -2.70 1.40 -17.00
N LEU A 105 -2.39 0.10 -17.12
CA LEU A 105 -1.02 -0.40 -16.97
C LEU A 105 -0.29 -0.43 -18.32
N PRO A 106 0.97 0.04 -18.38
CA PRO A 106 1.86 -0.23 -19.51
C PRO A 106 2.08 -1.73 -19.75
N ALA A 107 2.48 -2.11 -20.97
CA ALA A 107 2.68 -3.51 -21.35
C ALA A 107 3.77 -4.25 -20.55
N ASP A 108 4.73 -3.51 -19.98
CA ASP A 108 5.80 -4.04 -19.14
C ASP A 108 5.45 -4.02 -17.65
N THR A 109 4.21 -3.69 -17.28
CA THR A 109 3.77 -3.50 -15.90
C THR A 109 2.58 -4.41 -15.59
N ALA A 110 2.64 -5.13 -14.46
CA ALA A 110 1.61 -6.09 -14.09
C ALA A 110 1.47 -6.25 -12.57
N TRP A 111 0.28 -6.67 -12.15
CA TRP A 111 0.03 -7.13 -10.79
C TRP A 111 0.51 -8.57 -10.62
N HIS A 112 1.28 -8.83 -9.56
CA HIS A 112 1.74 -10.17 -9.20
C HIS A 112 1.29 -10.52 -7.77
N GLU A 113 0.80 -11.75 -7.59
CA GLU A 113 0.50 -12.27 -6.25
C GLU A 113 1.78 -12.29 -5.42
N ILE A 114 1.73 -11.74 -4.20
CA ILE A 114 2.93 -11.66 -3.35
C ILE A 114 3.37 -13.05 -2.85
N ASP A 115 2.44 -14.02 -2.76
CA ASP A 115 2.79 -15.41 -2.42
C ASP A 115 3.39 -16.21 -3.58
N ALA A 116 3.39 -15.65 -4.79
CA ALA A 116 3.90 -16.27 -6.00
C ALA A 116 4.70 -15.27 -6.86
N LEU A 117 5.59 -14.50 -6.21
CA LEU A 117 6.36 -13.48 -6.89
C LEU A 117 7.23 -14.06 -8.01
N PRO A 118 7.30 -13.39 -9.18
CA PRO A 118 8.29 -13.72 -10.19
C PRO A 118 9.70 -13.37 -9.67
N VAL A 119 10.74 -13.78 -10.41
CA VAL A 119 12.11 -13.42 -10.01
C VAL A 119 12.31 -11.90 -10.12
N THR A 120 12.51 -11.28 -8.95
CA THR A 120 12.68 -9.83 -8.86
C THR A 120 14.12 -9.40 -9.07
N ALA A 121 14.32 -8.11 -9.39
CA ALA A 121 15.62 -7.48 -9.41
C ALA A 121 16.12 -7.23 -7.98
N PHE A 122 17.42 -7.41 -7.76
CA PHE A 122 18.10 -7.02 -6.53
C PHE A 122 17.43 -7.58 -5.27
N ASP A 123 17.27 -6.76 -4.23
CA ASP A 123 16.61 -7.07 -2.96
C ASP A 123 15.10 -6.77 -2.96
N HIS A 124 14.48 -6.53 -4.14
CA HIS A 124 13.10 -6.05 -4.21
C HIS A 124 12.06 -7.00 -3.60
N ALA A 125 12.27 -8.33 -3.68
CA ALA A 125 11.41 -9.29 -2.97
C ALA A 125 11.37 -9.01 -1.46
N GLY A 126 12.53 -8.72 -0.83
CA GLY A 126 12.59 -8.36 0.58
C GLY A 126 11.90 -7.03 0.91
N ILE A 127 11.87 -6.09 -0.04
CA ILE A 127 11.10 -4.84 0.11
C ILE A 127 9.58 -5.14 0.07
N VAL A 128 9.15 -6.04 -0.81
CA VAL A 128 7.75 -6.49 -0.88
C VAL A 128 7.33 -7.20 0.40
N ASP A 129 8.18 -8.06 0.95
CA ASP A 129 7.92 -8.74 2.23
C ASP A 129 7.77 -7.73 3.38
N ALA A 130 8.68 -6.74 3.47
CA ALA A 130 8.57 -5.67 4.45
C ALA A 130 7.27 -4.85 4.27
N ALA A 131 6.84 -4.60 3.03
CA ALA A 131 5.61 -3.88 2.73
C ALA A 131 4.36 -4.67 3.16
N ARG A 132 4.34 -5.98 2.90
CA ARG A 132 3.31 -6.91 3.38
C ARG A 132 3.24 -6.91 4.91
N ASP A 133 4.37 -7.03 5.59
CA ASP A 133 4.42 -7.05 7.05
C ASP A 133 3.95 -5.72 7.64
N ARG A 134 4.34 -4.59 7.03
CA ARG A 134 3.84 -3.27 7.41
C ARG A 134 2.33 -3.16 7.27
N LEU A 135 1.77 -3.61 6.15
CA LEU A 135 0.33 -3.60 5.92
C LEU A 135 -0.39 -4.42 6.99
N ARG A 136 0.04 -5.67 7.21
CA ARG A 136 -0.54 -6.57 8.21
C ARG A 136 -0.49 -5.98 9.62
N ALA A 137 0.66 -5.43 10.01
CA ALA A 137 0.81 -4.77 11.30
C ALA A 137 -0.18 -3.61 11.44
N LYS A 138 -0.24 -2.70 10.46
CA LYS A 138 -1.11 -1.52 10.51
C LYS A 138 -2.60 -1.87 10.54
N LEU A 139 -3.05 -2.93 9.88
CA LEU A 139 -4.45 -3.36 9.96
C LEU A 139 -4.89 -3.74 11.39
N SER A 140 -3.96 -4.05 12.29
CA SER A 140 -4.30 -4.41 13.67
C SER A 140 -4.61 -3.21 14.58
N TYR A 141 -3.98 -2.05 14.33
CA TYR A 141 -4.06 -0.87 15.19
C TYR A 141 -4.50 0.43 14.47
N THR A 142 -4.77 0.39 13.17
CA THR A 142 -5.24 1.54 12.39
C THR A 142 -6.50 1.24 11.59
N ASN A 143 -7.07 2.25 10.94
CA ASN A 143 -8.17 2.10 9.98
C ASN A 143 -7.70 1.80 8.54
N LEU A 144 -6.43 1.44 8.31
CA LEU A 144 -5.79 1.35 6.98
C LEU A 144 -6.56 0.53 5.93
N GLY A 145 -7.48 -0.35 6.34
CA GLY A 145 -8.40 -1.05 5.45
C GLY A 145 -9.17 -0.13 4.49
N PHE A 146 -9.37 1.16 4.82
CA PHE A 146 -10.00 2.13 3.91
C PHE A 146 -9.27 2.28 2.58
N ALA A 147 -7.95 2.05 2.56
CA ALA A 147 -7.11 2.22 1.39
C ALA A 147 -7.09 0.99 0.47
N LEU A 148 -7.63 -0.14 0.93
CA LEU A 148 -7.78 -1.37 0.14
C LEU A 148 -9.22 -1.59 -0.35
N ALA A 149 -10.20 -1.11 0.42
CA ALA A 149 -11.61 -1.30 0.12
C ALA A 149 -12.17 -0.16 -0.76
N PRO A 150 -13.26 -0.44 -1.50
CA PRO A 150 -14.04 0.60 -2.18
C PRO A 150 -14.56 1.68 -1.23
N ALA A 151 -15.15 2.74 -1.78
CA ALA A 151 -15.80 3.78 -0.98
C ALA A 151 -16.89 3.22 -0.06
N GLU A 152 -17.66 2.26 -0.57
CA GLU A 152 -18.75 1.60 0.12
C GLU A 152 -18.69 0.09 -0.10
N PHE A 153 -19.05 -0.69 0.91
CA PHE A 153 -18.89 -2.13 0.88
C PHE A 153 -19.87 -2.84 1.82
N THR A 154 -20.12 -4.11 1.54
CA THR A 154 -20.71 -5.01 2.54
C THR A 154 -19.62 -5.52 3.49
N ILE A 155 -20.01 -5.98 4.68
CA ILE A 155 -19.06 -6.61 5.61
C ILE A 155 -18.41 -7.86 5.00
N SER A 156 -19.14 -8.63 4.18
CA SER A 156 -18.58 -9.80 3.48
C SER A 156 -17.46 -9.39 2.52
N ALA A 157 -17.72 -8.37 1.70
CA ALA A 157 -16.70 -7.85 0.78
C ALA A 157 -15.50 -7.32 1.55
N LEU A 158 -15.68 -6.48 2.57
CA LEU A 158 -14.57 -5.97 3.39
C LEU A 158 -13.76 -7.12 4.02
N ARG A 159 -14.44 -8.16 4.49
CA ARG A 159 -13.80 -9.34 5.08
C ARG A 159 -12.89 -10.06 4.09
N GLU A 160 -13.26 -10.17 2.82
CA GLU A 160 -12.39 -10.75 1.78
C GLU A 160 -11.09 -9.95 1.63
N HIS A 161 -11.14 -8.62 1.68
CA HIS A 161 -9.95 -7.76 1.64
C HIS A 161 -9.05 -7.98 2.85
N TYR A 162 -9.64 -8.06 4.05
CA TYR A 162 -8.89 -8.32 5.28
C TYR A 162 -8.24 -9.71 5.27
N VAL A 163 -8.95 -10.75 4.82
CA VAL A 163 -8.38 -12.11 4.70
C VAL A 163 -7.21 -12.13 3.72
N ALA A 164 -7.38 -11.51 2.55
CA ALA A 164 -6.33 -11.44 1.53
C ALA A 164 -5.09 -10.70 2.04
N ALA A 165 -5.28 -9.57 2.73
CA ALA A 165 -4.17 -8.79 3.28
C ALA A 165 -3.47 -9.48 4.47
N LEU A 166 -4.24 -10.04 5.41
CA LEU A 166 -3.72 -10.70 6.61
C LEU A 166 -3.11 -12.07 6.34
N GLY A 167 -3.56 -12.77 5.29
CA GLY A 167 -3.10 -14.12 4.96
C GLY A 167 -3.67 -15.21 5.86
N HIS A 168 -4.73 -14.93 6.62
CA HIS A 168 -5.44 -15.91 7.44
C HIS A 168 -6.94 -15.61 7.49
N GLU A 169 -7.71 -16.61 7.90
CA GLU A 169 -9.17 -16.50 8.02
C GLU A 169 -9.58 -15.45 9.05
N VAL A 170 -10.64 -14.70 8.72
CA VAL A 170 -11.28 -13.71 9.61
C VAL A 170 -12.79 -13.91 9.55
N ALA A 171 -13.43 -14.07 10.70
CA ALA A 171 -14.89 -14.14 10.76
C ALA A 171 -15.51 -12.76 10.50
N ALA A 172 -16.49 -12.69 9.60
CA ALA A 172 -17.18 -11.43 9.26
C ALA A 172 -17.82 -10.76 10.48
N THR A 173 -18.43 -11.55 11.37
CA THR A 173 -19.03 -11.07 12.63
C THR A 173 -17.98 -10.46 13.56
N ASN A 174 -16.79 -11.07 13.65
CA ASN A 174 -15.69 -10.54 14.46
C ASN A 174 -15.14 -9.24 13.88
N LEU A 175 -14.93 -9.19 12.56
CA LEU A 175 -14.45 -7.99 11.87
C LEU A 175 -15.38 -6.81 12.08
N GLN A 176 -16.68 -7.00 11.79
CA GLN A 176 -17.69 -5.96 11.99
C GLN A 176 -17.71 -5.50 13.45
N ARG A 177 -17.77 -6.44 14.41
CA ARG A 177 -17.78 -6.11 15.85
C ARG A 177 -16.57 -5.27 16.25
N VAL A 178 -15.36 -5.62 15.79
CA VAL A 178 -14.13 -4.88 16.12
C VAL A 178 -14.14 -3.48 15.52
N LEU A 179 -14.43 -3.37 14.22
CA LEU A 179 -14.38 -2.08 13.53
C LEU A 179 -15.49 -1.13 13.98
N THR A 180 -16.70 -1.63 14.26
CA THR A 180 -17.79 -0.83 14.82
C THR A 180 -17.48 -0.37 16.25
N ARG A 181 -16.91 -1.23 17.11
CA ARG A 181 -16.52 -0.82 18.48
C ARG A 181 -15.42 0.24 18.52
N ARG A 182 -14.65 0.37 17.44
CA ARG A 182 -13.62 1.39 17.27
C ARG A 182 -14.12 2.62 16.50
N ASP A 183 -15.43 2.73 16.26
CA ASP A 183 -16.07 3.82 15.51
C ASP A 183 -15.49 4.01 14.09
N LEU A 184 -15.08 2.92 13.43
CA LEU A 184 -14.45 2.96 12.11
C LEU A 184 -15.43 2.76 10.96
N LEU A 185 -16.64 2.26 11.24
CA LEU A 185 -17.66 1.97 10.24
C LEU A 185 -18.95 2.70 10.55
N VAL A 186 -19.58 3.24 9.51
CA VAL A 186 -20.93 3.81 9.57
C VAL A 186 -21.80 3.15 8.49
N PRO A 187 -23.05 2.75 8.81
CA PRO A 187 -23.98 2.28 7.79
C PRO A 187 -24.35 3.41 6.84
N THR A 188 -24.53 3.11 5.55
CA THR A 188 -24.98 4.11 4.55
C THR A 188 -26.51 4.25 4.52
N GLY A 189 -27.22 3.28 5.10
CA GLY A 189 -28.69 3.15 4.97
C GLY A 189 -29.11 2.32 3.76
N GLU A 190 -28.17 1.99 2.87
CA GLU A 190 -28.41 1.18 1.69
C GLU A 190 -28.20 -0.31 1.96
N THR A 191 -28.72 -1.13 1.05
CA THR A 191 -28.51 -2.58 1.05
C THR A 191 -28.06 -3.05 -0.33
N ALA A 192 -27.04 -3.90 -0.38
CA ALA A 192 -26.60 -4.56 -1.59
C ALA A 192 -27.60 -5.65 -1.99
N ALA A 193 -27.79 -5.81 -3.30
CA ALA A 193 -28.65 -6.87 -3.85
C ALA A 193 -28.20 -8.25 -3.35
N PRO A 194 -29.14 -9.19 -3.09
CA PRO A 194 -28.79 -10.56 -2.73
C PRO A 194 -27.88 -11.18 -3.79
N GLY A 195 -26.82 -11.86 -3.36
CA GLY A 195 -25.95 -12.61 -4.27
C GLY A 195 -26.68 -13.79 -4.93
N ARG A 196 -25.99 -14.49 -5.86
CA ARG A 196 -26.53 -15.65 -6.59
C ARG A 196 -27.09 -16.78 -5.70
N ALA A 197 -26.65 -16.89 -4.46
CA ALA A 197 -27.12 -17.89 -3.49
C ALA A 197 -28.44 -17.52 -2.79
N GLY A 198 -29.01 -16.34 -3.06
CA GLY A 198 -30.17 -15.82 -2.33
C GLY A 198 -29.82 -15.35 -0.91
N GLY A 199 -30.75 -14.64 -0.25
CA GLY A 199 -30.58 -14.16 1.12
C GLY A 199 -31.16 -12.77 1.37
N ARG A 200 -31.13 -12.32 2.63
CA ARG A 200 -31.51 -10.95 3.00
C ARG A 200 -30.51 -9.96 2.37
N PRO A 201 -30.96 -8.83 1.79
CA PRO A 201 -30.08 -7.78 1.31
C PRO A 201 -29.07 -7.37 2.39
N ALA A 202 -27.78 -7.34 2.02
CA ALA A 202 -26.71 -7.06 2.97
C ALA A 202 -26.58 -5.55 3.18
N ALA A 203 -26.50 -5.11 4.43
CA ALA A 203 -26.28 -3.69 4.73
C ALA A 203 -24.94 -3.20 4.16
N VAL A 204 -24.96 -2.00 3.61
CA VAL A 204 -23.79 -1.31 3.08
C VAL A 204 -23.21 -0.38 4.14
N PHE A 205 -21.89 -0.38 4.22
CA PHE A 205 -21.10 0.40 5.15
C PHE A 205 -20.05 1.19 4.40
N ARG A 206 -19.54 2.23 5.05
CA ARG A 206 -18.32 2.93 4.64
C ARG A 206 -17.44 3.18 5.86
N PHE A 207 -16.16 3.42 5.63
CA PHE A 207 -15.28 3.92 6.68
C PHE A 207 -15.73 5.32 7.12
N THR A 208 -15.62 5.61 8.42
CA THR A 208 -15.93 6.93 8.98
C THR A 208 -14.98 8.01 8.48
N GLU A 209 -13.71 7.64 8.29
CA GLU A 209 -12.63 8.48 7.80
C GLU A 209 -11.80 7.73 6.75
N ARG A 210 -11.40 8.44 5.68
CA ARG A 210 -10.57 7.90 4.58
C ARG A 210 -9.16 8.51 4.59
N SER A 211 -8.67 8.79 5.79
CA SER A 211 -7.29 9.13 6.09
C SER A 211 -6.80 8.26 7.25
N LEU A 212 -5.49 8.09 7.37
CA LEU A 212 -4.91 7.17 8.35
C LEU A 212 -5.14 7.67 9.78
N LEU A 213 -5.86 6.86 10.55
CA LEU A 213 -6.08 7.04 11.99
C LEU A 213 -5.50 5.87 12.78
N VAL A 214 -4.87 6.18 13.91
CA VAL A 214 -4.55 5.17 14.94
C VAL A 214 -5.82 4.95 15.76
N THR A 215 -6.21 3.69 15.89
CA THR A 215 -7.55 3.27 16.39
C THR A 215 -7.48 2.52 17.72
N ASP A 216 -6.28 2.40 18.29
CA ASP A 216 -6.06 1.83 19.61
C ASP A 216 -6.28 2.91 20.68
N ALA A 217 -7.22 2.67 21.60
CA ALA A 217 -7.56 3.55 22.71
C ALA A 217 -6.39 3.73 23.71
N PHE A 218 -5.39 2.83 23.71
CA PHE A 218 -4.22 2.95 24.59
C PHE A 218 -3.17 3.95 24.08
N ALA A 219 -3.34 4.52 22.87
CA ALA A 219 -2.53 5.62 22.34
C ALA A 219 -3.02 7.00 22.81
N ALA A 220 -3.47 7.13 24.07
CA ALA A 220 -4.10 8.32 24.65
C ALA A 220 -3.15 9.53 24.81
N LEU A 221 -1.84 9.37 24.57
CA LEU A 221 -0.87 10.46 24.57
C LEU A 221 -0.71 11.01 23.14
N ARG A 222 -1.66 11.86 22.70
CA ARG A 222 -1.48 12.62 21.46
C ARG A 222 -0.41 13.69 21.69
N PRO A 223 0.68 13.74 20.89
CA PRO A 223 1.57 14.89 20.90
C PRO A 223 0.77 16.16 20.56
N PRO A 224 1.08 17.32 21.15
CA PRO A 224 0.46 18.57 20.73
C PRO A 224 0.68 18.77 19.22
N LEU A 225 -0.39 19.06 18.48
CA LEU A 225 -0.31 19.38 17.07
C LEU A 225 0.61 20.60 16.91
N ARG A 226 1.72 20.46 16.18
CA ARG A 226 2.49 21.64 15.77
C ARG A 226 1.62 22.47 14.81
N PRO A 227 1.58 23.81 14.97
CA PRO A 227 0.95 24.68 13.99
C PRO A 227 1.55 24.40 12.60
N ARG A 228 0.72 24.36 11.57
CA ARG A 228 1.20 24.32 10.19
C ARG A 228 2.08 25.56 9.95
N PRO A 229 3.30 25.41 9.40
CA PRO A 229 4.07 26.58 8.98
C PRO A 229 3.29 27.26 7.84
N GLY A 230 2.82 28.48 8.06
CA GLY A 230 2.20 29.32 7.02
C GLY A 230 0.82 29.91 7.30
N GLY A 231 0.20 29.66 8.46
CA GLY A 231 -0.98 30.42 8.88
C GLY A 231 -0.59 31.71 9.58
N ALA A 232 -0.45 32.80 8.84
CA ALA A 232 -0.43 34.14 9.43
C ALA A 232 -1.87 34.53 9.89
N PRO A 233 -2.01 35.37 10.93
CA PRO A 233 -3.29 35.68 11.58
C PRO A 233 -4.28 36.41 10.67
#